data_AF-A0A3D0C473-F1
#
_entry.id   AF-A0A3D0C473-F1
#
_cell.length_a   1.000
_cell.length_b   1.000
_cell.length_c   1.000
_cell.angle_alpha   90.00
_cell.angle_beta   90.00
_cell.angle_gamma   90.00
#
_symmetry.space_group_name_H-M   'P 1'
#
loop_
_entity.id
_entity.type
_entity.pdbx_description
1 polymer ?
#
loop_
_entity_poly.entity_id
_entity_poly.type
_entity_poly.pdbx_seq_one_letter_code
_entity_poly.pdbx_strand_id
1 'polypeptide(L)'
;SETDAVNRTISYNQDNPSISWVLGRGWNQVQWTNNTYPTAKSLDKAFPNKPVWLRRVDGHAGWANSKAMALAGITSKSESPLGGEIIKDVNGQPTGVFIDNAMELIIASIPEPSIE
;
A
#
# COMPACT_ATOMS: atom_id res chain seq x y z
N SER A 1 -13.64 -6.79 4.95
CA SER A 1 -13.02 -5.95 6.00
C SER A 1 -11.54 -5.70 5.67
N GLU A 2 -10.84 -4.87 6.46
CA GLU A 2 -9.38 -4.73 6.37
C GLU A 2 -8.68 -6.09 6.55
N THR A 3 -9.06 -6.85 7.58
CA THR A 3 -8.54 -8.20 7.86
C THR A 3 -8.73 -9.15 6.68
N ASP A 4 -9.90 -9.14 6.03
CA ASP A 4 -10.15 -10.02 4.87
C ASP A 4 -9.26 -9.65 3.68
N ALA A 5 -9.01 -8.36 3.46
CA ALA A 5 -8.11 -7.90 2.40
C ALA A 5 -6.67 -8.36 2.67
N VAL A 6 -6.21 -8.27 3.93
CA VAL A 6 -4.90 -8.79 4.34
C VAL A 6 -4.82 -10.31 4.14
N ASN A 7 -5.84 -11.06 4.58
CA ASN A 7 -5.86 -12.52 4.44
C ASN A 7 -5.80 -12.97 2.98
N ARG A 8 -6.55 -12.32 2.08
CA ARG A 8 -6.46 -12.60 0.63
C ARG A 8 -5.06 -12.33 0.08
N THR A 9 -4.41 -11.27 0.56
CA THR A 9 -3.04 -10.93 0.16
C THR A 9 -2.05 -11.98 0.65
N ILE A 10 -2.23 -12.52 1.87
CA ILE A 10 -1.42 -13.61 2.42
C ILE A 10 -1.55 -14.85 1.55
N SER A 11 -2.78 -15.28 1.24
CA SER A 11 -3.01 -16.45 0.38
C SER A 11 -2.36 -16.27 -0.99
N TYR A 12 -2.53 -15.11 -1.62
CA TYR A 12 -1.89 -14.81 -2.91
C TYR A 12 -0.36 -14.93 -2.86
N ASN A 13 0.30 -14.40 -1.83
CA ASN A 13 1.75 -14.51 -1.69
C ASN A 13 2.21 -15.95 -1.37
N GLN A 14 1.40 -16.75 -0.66
CA GLN A 14 1.69 -18.17 -0.40
C GLN A 14 1.68 -18.98 -1.70
N ASP A 15 0.73 -18.69 -2.59
CA ASP A 15 0.63 -19.34 -3.91
C ASP A 15 1.73 -18.86 -4.88
N ASN A 16 2.38 -17.73 -4.59
CA ASN A 16 3.38 -17.09 -5.44
C ASN A 16 4.65 -16.71 -4.65
N PRO A 17 5.39 -17.66 -4.07
CA PRO A 17 6.46 -17.35 -3.11
C PRO A 17 7.65 -16.60 -3.73
N SER A 18 7.89 -16.74 -5.04
CA SER A 18 9.00 -16.14 -5.78
C SER A 18 8.83 -14.66 -6.10
N ILE A 19 7.62 -14.09 -5.94
CA ILE A 19 7.43 -12.66 -6.23
C ILE A 19 8.17 -11.80 -5.20
N SER A 20 8.89 -10.80 -5.72
CA SER A 20 9.65 -9.82 -4.93
C SER A 20 8.74 -8.74 -4.34
N TRP A 21 7.65 -8.42 -5.03
CA TRP A 21 6.61 -7.48 -4.61
C TRP A 21 5.25 -8.16 -4.58
N VAL A 22 4.49 -7.91 -3.51
CA VAL A 22 3.10 -8.35 -3.44
C VAL A 22 2.21 -7.23 -3.95
N LEU A 23 1.71 -7.39 -5.17
CA LEU A 23 0.85 -6.43 -5.82
C LEU A 23 -0.60 -6.94 -5.83
N GLY A 24 -1.56 -6.04 -5.62
CA GLY A 24 -2.96 -6.41 -5.62
C GLY A 24 -3.91 -5.24 -5.86
N ARG A 25 -5.20 -5.55 -6.01
CA ARG A 25 -6.26 -4.55 -6.18
C ARG A 25 -7.58 -5.03 -5.60
N GLY A 26 -8.47 -4.10 -5.27
CA GLY A 26 -9.90 -4.39 -5.06
C GLY A 26 -10.39 -4.19 -3.64
N TRP A 27 -9.57 -3.65 -2.75
CA TRP A 27 -10.06 -3.22 -1.45
C TRP A 27 -10.94 -1.97 -1.59
N ASN A 28 -11.91 -1.83 -0.68
CA ASN A 28 -12.82 -0.68 -0.63
C ASN A 28 -13.23 -0.42 0.82
N GLN A 29 -12.66 0.61 1.44
CA GLN A 29 -12.94 0.96 2.83
C GLN A 29 -14.39 1.38 3.07
N VAL A 30 -15.09 1.88 2.04
CA VAL A 30 -16.52 2.25 2.14
C VAL A 30 -17.41 1.05 2.44
N GLN A 31 -16.95 -0.16 2.11
CA GLN A 31 -17.63 -1.42 2.43
C GLN A 31 -17.24 -1.99 3.80
N TRP A 32 -16.35 -1.33 4.53
CA TRP A 32 -15.91 -1.77 5.85
C TRP A 32 -16.69 -1.06 6.94
N THR A 33 -16.90 -1.72 8.08
CA THR A 33 -17.78 -1.28 9.17
C THR A 33 -17.45 0.11 9.72
N ASN A 34 -16.15 0.47 9.75
CA ASN A 34 -15.68 1.76 10.27
C ASN A 34 -15.54 2.83 9.20
N ASN A 35 -15.62 2.47 7.91
CA ASN A 35 -15.37 3.37 6.78
C ASN A 35 -14.06 4.19 6.91
N THR A 36 -13.03 3.60 7.51
CA THR A 36 -11.72 4.25 7.65
C THR A 36 -10.72 3.64 6.70
N TYR A 37 -9.82 4.48 6.18
CA TYR A 37 -8.64 3.98 5.47
C TYR A 37 -7.85 2.99 6.34
N PRO A 38 -7.24 1.95 5.71
CA PRO A 38 -6.36 1.05 6.42
C PRO A 38 -5.04 1.74 6.78
N THR A 39 -4.20 1.07 7.56
CA THR A 39 -2.84 1.53 7.85
C THR A 39 -1.80 0.49 7.46
N ALA A 40 -0.56 0.91 7.24
CA ALA A 40 0.56 0.01 6.95
C ALA A 40 0.72 -1.10 7.99
N LYS A 41 0.31 -0.87 9.24
CA LYS A 41 0.47 -1.80 10.38
C LYS A 41 -0.06 -3.21 10.11
N SER A 42 -1.22 -3.35 9.47
CA SER A 42 -1.80 -4.67 9.23
C SER A 42 -1.07 -5.42 8.10
N LEU A 43 -0.55 -4.72 7.09
CA LEU A 43 0.35 -5.31 6.10
C LEU A 43 1.74 -5.59 6.67
N ASP A 44 2.28 -4.73 7.53
CA ASP A 44 3.58 -4.94 8.18
C ASP A 44 3.59 -6.21 9.02
N LYS A 45 2.50 -6.46 9.75
CA LYS A 45 2.32 -7.69 10.52
C LYS A 45 2.29 -8.94 9.63
N ALA A 46 1.68 -8.85 8.46
CA ALA A 46 1.56 -9.97 7.53
C ALA A 46 2.81 -10.17 6.65
N PHE A 47 3.52 -9.09 6.33
CA PHE A 47 4.62 -9.05 5.37
C PHE A 47 5.82 -8.25 5.94
N PRO A 48 6.49 -8.77 6.97
CA PRO A 48 7.58 -8.03 7.63
C PRO A 48 8.80 -7.79 6.73
N ASN A 49 8.99 -8.65 5.73
CA ASN A 49 10.18 -8.65 4.86
C ASN A 49 9.88 -8.44 3.38
N LYS A 50 8.60 -8.30 2.99
CA LYS A 50 8.20 -8.12 1.59
C LYS A 50 7.49 -6.79 1.39
N PRO A 51 7.83 -6.00 0.36
CA PRO A 51 7.07 -4.81 0.01
C PRO A 51 5.70 -5.20 -0.55
N VAL A 52 4.67 -4.48 -0.13
CA VAL A 52 3.28 -4.71 -0.52
C VAL A 52 2.68 -3.42 -1.05
N TRP A 53 1.96 -3.51 -2.17
CA TRP A 53 1.21 -2.41 -2.75
C TRP A 53 -0.16 -2.88 -3.24
N LEU A 54 -1.23 -2.39 -2.61
CA LEU A 54 -2.61 -2.75 -2.93
C LEU A 54 -3.38 -1.53 -3.43
N ARG A 55 -3.91 -1.58 -4.65
CA ARG A 55 -4.76 -0.52 -5.20
C ARG A 55 -6.22 -0.68 -4.77
N ARG A 56 -6.89 0.45 -4.51
CA ARG A 56 -8.33 0.48 -4.23
C ARG A 56 -9.13 0.06 -5.46
N VAL A 57 -10.37 -0.37 -5.25
CA VAL A 57 -11.28 -0.84 -6.30
C VAL A 57 -11.61 0.21 -7.38
N ASP A 58 -11.49 1.50 -7.08
CA ASP A 58 -11.69 2.60 -8.03
C ASP A 58 -10.37 3.07 -8.67
N GLY A 59 -9.22 2.67 -8.12
CA GLY A 59 -7.90 3.06 -8.60
C GLY A 59 -7.39 4.40 -8.09
N HIS A 60 -8.14 5.11 -7.25
CA HIS A 60 -7.81 6.46 -6.75
C HIS A 60 -7.10 6.47 -5.39
N ALA A 61 -6.86 5.29 -4.82
CA ALA A 61 -6.02 5.15 -3.64
C ALA A 61 -5.17 3.89 -3.72
N GLY A 62 -4.02 3.92 -3.05
CA GLY A 62 -3.14 2.78 -2.86
C GLY A 62 -2.75 2.63 -1.41
N TRP A 63 -2.48 1.39 -1.02
CA TRP A 63 -2.14 0.99 0.33
C TRP A 63 -0.79 0.26 0.31
N ALA A 64 0.22 0.91 0.89
CA ALA A 64 1.59 0.43 1.03
C ALA A 64 1.86 0.00 2.48
N ASN A 65 2.73 -0.99 2.64
CA ASN A 65 3.35 -1.30 3.92
C ASN A 65 4.63 -0.45 4.14
N SER A 66 5.21 -0.52 5.33
CA SER A 66 6.40 0.23 5.70
C SER A 66 7.60 -0.14 4.83
N LYS A 67 7.71 -1.40 4.39
CA LYS A 67 8.80 -1.83 3.50
C LYS A 67 8.71 -1.19 2.11
N ALA A 68 7.51 -1.13 1.53
CA ALA A 68 7.29 -0.44 0.25
C ALA A 68 7.56 1.07 0.37
N MET A 69 7.07 1.71 1.44
CA MET A 69 7.34 3.12 1.70
C MET A 69 8.85 3.41 1.86
N ALA A 70 9.59 2.52 2.54
CA ALA A 70 11.03 2.67 2.71
C ALA A 70 11.79 2.56 1.38
N LEU A 71 11.40 1.63 0.50
CA LEU A 71 11.98 1.51 -0.85
C LEU A 71 11.70 2.74 -1.72
N ALA A 72 10.52 3.35 -1.55
CA ALA A 72 10.14 4.59 -2.21
C ALA A 72 10.77 5.86 -1.57
N GLY A 73 11.55 5.73 -0.50
CA GLY A 73 12.14 6.88 0.20
C GLY A 73 11.12 7.76 0.93
N ILE A 74 9.95 7.22 1.26
CA ILE A 74 8.89 7.97 1.94
C ILE A 74 9.21 8.13 3.43
N THR A 75 9.11 9.36 3.91
CA THR A 75 9.37 9.74 5.30
C THR A 75 8.29 10.70 5.81
N SER A 76 8.33 11.05 7.09
CA SER A 76 7.45 12.09 7.64
C SER A 76 7.62 13.46 6.96
N LYS A 77 8.79 13.71 6.36
CA LYS A 77 9.10 14.94 5.61
C LYS A 77 8.61 14.90 4.16
N SER A 78 8.15 13.76 3.65
CA SER A 78 7.64 13.68 2.28
C SER A 78 6.39 14.53 2.13
N GLU A 79 6.35 15.34 1.08
CA GLU A 79 5.24 16.23 0.78
C GLU A 79 4.27 15.57 -0.21
N SER A 80 2.98 15.89 -0.07
CA SER A 80 1.98 15.47 -1.04
C SER A 80 2.19 16.21 -2.36
N PRO A 81 2.22 15.54 -3.52
CA PRO A 81 2.29 16.21 -4.81
C PRO A 81 0.99 16.93 -5.13
N LEU A 82 1.03 17.87 -6.08
CA LEU A 82 -0.18 18.52 -6.60
C LEU A 82 -1.15 17.44 -7.14
N GLY A 83 -2.42 17.50 -6.74
CA GLY A 83 -3.44 16.55 -7.19
C GLY A 83 -3.31 15.15 -6.57
N GLY A 84 -2.64 15.03 -5.43
CA GLY A 84 -2.58 13.80 -4.66
C GLY A 84 -2.38 14.06 -3.17
N GLU A 85 -2.54 13.04 -2.36
CA GLU A 85 -2.39 13.15 -0.91
C GLU A 85 -1.68 11.93 -0.32
N ILE A 86 -0.65 12.17 0.50
CA ILE A 86 -0.12 11.17 1.43
C ILE A 86 -0.92 11.32 2.73
N ILE A 87 -1.75 10.33 3.06
CA ILE A 87 -2.47 10.35 4.34
C ILE A 87 -1.46 10.21 5.46
N LYS A 88 -1.45 11.19 6.37
CA LYS A 88 -0.59 11.20 7.56
C LYS A 88 -1.43 11.10 8.83
N ASP A 89 -0.84 10.52 9.87
CA ASP A 89 -1.43 10.50 11.20
C ASP A 89 -1.23 11.83 11.94
N VAL A 90 -1.72 11.89 13.18
CA VAL A 90 -1.65 13.08 14.04
C VAL A 90 -0.22 13.53 14.36
N ASN A 91 0.77 12.66 14.20
CA ASN A 91 2.19 12.97 14.40
C ASN A 91 2.90 13.33 13.08
N GLY A 92 2.18 13.35 11.96
CA GLY A 92 2.74 13.59 10.63
C GLY A 92 3.45 12.37 10.03
N GLN A 93 3.27 11.17 10.57
CA GLN A 93 3.80 9.95 9.94
C GLN A 93 2.85 9.49 8.81
N PRO A 94 3.37 9.12 7.62
CA PRO A 94 2.58 8.50 6.57
C PRO A 94 1.90 7.22 7.09
N THR A 95 0.59 7.10 6.89
CA THR A 95 -0.20 5.95 7.36
C THR A 95 -0.02 4.73 6.48
N GLY A 96 0.53 4.88 5.28
CA GLY A 96 0.58 3.86 4.23
C GLY A 96 -0.46 4.06 3.13
N VAL A 97 -1.34 5.07 3.21
CA VAL A 97 -2.34 5.35 2.18
C VAL A 97 -1.95 6.58 1.35
N PHE A 98 -2.02 6.40 0.03
CA PHE A 98 -1.65 7.40 -0.98
C PHE A 98 -2.82 7.57 -1.96
N ILE A 99 -3.20 8.81 -2.22
CA ILE A 99 -4.36 9.18 -3.06
C ILE A 99 -3.90 9.84 -4.34
N ASP A 100 -4.52 9.46 -5.47
CA ASP A 100 -4.29 10.02 -6.80
C ASP A 100 -2.79 10.14 -7.14
N ASN A 101 -2.30 11.35 -7.44
CA ASN A 101 -0.91 11.56 -7.88
C ASN A 101 0.14 11.13 -6.83
N ALA A 102 -0.23 11.04 -5.54
CA ALA A 102 0.68 10.54 -4.50
C ALA A 102 0.98 9.05 -4.66
N MET A 103 0.14 8.29 -5.36
CA MET A 103 0.39 6.87 -5.65
C MET A 103 1.66 6.67 -6.47
N GLU A 104 1.99 7.63 -7.34
CA GLU A 104 3.18 7.54 -8.20
C GLU A 104 4.47 7.47 -7.39
N LEU A 105 4.49 8.08 -6.20
CA LEU A 105 5.63 8.01 -5.30
C LEU A 105 6.00 6.58 -4.90
N ILE A 106 4.99 5.69 -4.77
CA ILE A 106 5.22 4.27 -4.51
C ILE A 106 5.45 3.51 -5.81
N ILE A 107 4.64 3.76 -6.84
CA ILE A 107 4.66 3.01 -8.10
C ILE A 107 6.04 3.11 -8.77
N ALA A 108 6.68 4.28 -8.76
CA ALA A 108 8.01 4.49 -9.32
C ALA A 108 9.11 3.64 -8.66
N SER A 109 8.88 3.09 -7.46
CA SER A 109 9.82 2.20 -6.77
C SER A 109 9.59 0.71 -7.05
N ILE A 110 8.50 0.36 -7.72
CA ILE A 110 8.18 -1.02 -8.09
C ILE A 110 9.04 -1.38 -9.31
N PRO A 111 9.86 -2.44 -9.25
CA PRO A 111 10.66 -2.87 -10.38
C PRO A 111 9.77 -3.18 -11.57
N GLU A 112 10.20 -2.78 -12.77
CA GLU A 112 9.54 -3.24 -13.98
C GLU A 112 9.63 -4.78 -14.04
N PRO A 113 8.56 -5.46 -14.51
CA PRO A 113 8.66 -6.88 -14.79
C PRO A 113 9.76 -7.08 -15.82
N SER A 114 10.81 -7.82 -15.46
CA SER A 114 11.81 -8.26 -16.41
C SER A 114 11.11 -9.16 -17.41
N ILE A 115 10.99 -8.71 -18.66
CA ILE A 115 10.64 -9.59 -19.77
C ILE A 115 11.87 -10.46 -20.01
N GLU A 116 11.77 -11.73 -19.64
CA GLU A 116 12.71 -12.77 -20.08
C GLU A 116 12.28 -13.29 -21.46
#